data_AF-A0A2V9U273-F1
#
_entry.id   AF-A0A2V9U273-F1
#
_cell.length_a   1.000
_cell.length_b   1.000
_cell.length_c   1.000
_cell.angle_alpha   90.00
_cell.angle_beta   90.00
_cell.angle_gamma   90.00
#
_symmetry.space_group_name_H-M   'P 1'
#
loop_
_entity.id
_entity.type
_entity.pdbx_description
1 polymer ?
#
loop_
_entity_poly.entity_id
_entity_poly.type
_entity_poly.pdbx_seq_one_letter_code
_entity_poly.pdbx_strand_id
1 'polypeptide(L)'
;MTLTDVTSPMTTTSAILAERWETNAMNETAQQYIQRITAHVEGKQPLAVQAATAKKLERIIKGLPTAKLRKRPAPDKWSVNEILAHLADTEIVVGFRMRLILDVPGAPIAAVDQDSWVRSGHYEKRDPRKSVEQFRVVREANLALLKSLTPQQWKHYGMHSERGQETIEHIVRMYAGHDINHLQQIERILSKKPK
;
A
#
# COMPACT_ATOMS: atom_id res chain seq x y z
N MET A 1 43.93 -17.49 -29.57
CA MET A 1 43.31 -17.00 -28.33
C MET A 1 42.44 -15.80 -28.73
N THR A 2 41.20 -16.06 -29.15
CA THR A 2 40.27 -15.07 -29.69
C THR A 2 39.28 -14.69 -28.60
N LEU A 3 39.32 -13.43 -28.17
CA LEU A 3 38.32 -12.81 -27.30
C LEU A 3 37.03 -12.65 -28.11
N THR A 4 35.98 -13.39 -27.76
CA THR A 4 34.62 -13.13 -28.24
C THR A 4 34.03 -12.00 -27.42
N ASP A 5 33.80 -10.88 -28.09
CA ASP A 5 33.03 -9.74 -27.62
C ASP A 5 31.56 -10.16 -27.45
N VAL A 6 31.05 -10.10 -26.22
CA VAL A 6 29.64 -10.36 -25.90
C VAL A 6 28.99 -9.02 -25.63
N THR A 7 28.58 -8.34 -26.69
CA THR A 7 27.66 -7.21 -26.59
C THR A 7 26.25 -7.75 -26.36
N SER A 8 25.87 -7.96 -25.10
CA SER A 8 24.46 -8.07 -24.74
C SER A 8 23.82 -6.69 -24.84
N PRO A 9 22.66 -6.54 -25.51
CA PRO A 9 21.96 -5.25 -25.53
C PRO A 9 21.52 -4.92 -24.10
N MET A 10 21.99 -3.78 -23.57
CA MET A 10 21.44 -3.19 -22.35
C MET A 10 20.01 -2.73 -22.64
N THR A 11 19.03 -3.58 -22.35
CA THR A 11 17.65 -3.15 -22.25
C THR A 11 17.57 -2.07 -21.16
N THR A 12 17.20 -0.85 -21.53
CA THR A 12 17.15 0.28 -20.60
C THR A 12 16.12 0.01 -19.50
N THR A 13 16.38 0.47 -18.28
CA THR A 13 15.44 0.39 -17.14
C THR A 13 14.05 0.88 -17.53
N SER A 14 13.97 1.87 -18.41
CA SER A 14 12.72 2.39 -18.98
C SER A 14 11.95 1.37 -19.82
N ALA A 15 12.61 0.53 -20.60
CA ALA A 15 11.98 -0.52 -21.41
C ALA A 15 11.49 -1.69 -20.54
N ILE A 16 12.22 -2.05 -19.49
CA ILE A 16 11.79 -3.06 -18.50
C ILE A 16 10.58 -2.56 -17.70
N LEU A 17 10.55 -1.27 -17.35
CA LEU A 17 9.37 -0.64 -16.74
C LEU A 17 8.21 -0.54 -17.72
N ALA A 18 8.49 -0.39 -19.02
CA ALA A 18 7.50 -0.35 -20.08
C ALA A 18 6.79 -1.71 -20.30
N GLU A 19 7.54 -2.80 -20.49
CA GLU A 19 6.92 -4.13 -20.64
C GLU A 19 6.14 -4.58 -19.40
N ARG A 20 6.52 -4.08 -18.22
CA ARG A 20 5.88 -4.41 -16.94
C ARG A 20 4.49 -3.79 -16.75
N TRP A 21 4.14 -2.70 -17.45
CA TRP A 21 2.83 -2.05 -17.29
C TRP A 21 1.74 -2.65 -18.19
N GLU A 22 2.09 -3.32 -19.29
CA GLU A 22 1.10 -3.93 -20.20
C GLU A 22 0.38 -5.14 -19.58
N THR A 23 0.94 -5.77 -18.55
CA THR A 23 0.44 -7.03 -17.97
C THR A 23 -0.41 -6.88 -16.72
N ASN A 24 -0.49 -5.68 -16.13
CA ASN A 24 -1.23 -5.42 -14.89
C ASN A 24 -2.29 -4.34 -15.11
N ALA A 25 -3.19 -4.58 -16.07
CA ALA A 25 -4.36 -3.75 -16.25
C ALA A 25 -5.26 -3.86 -15.01
N MET A 26 -5.15 -2.89 -14.11
CA MET A 26 -6.26 -2.58 -13.21
C MET A 26 -7.50 -2.40 -14.09
N ASN A 27 -8.60 -3.11 -13.78
CA ASN A 27 -9.88 -2.92 -14.48
C ASN A 27 -10.49 -1.50 -14.24
N GLU A 28 -9.74 -0.60 -13.62
CA GLU A 28 -10.11 0.78 -13.32
C GLU A 28 -8.96 1.72 -13.67
N THR A 29 -9.29 2.93 -14.12
CA THR A 29 -8.33 4.03 -14.31
C THR A 29 -7.84 4.56 -12.97
N ALA A 30 -6.72 5.29 -12.97
CA ALA A 30 -6.22 5.97 -11.77
C ALA A 30 -7.28 6.87 -11.11
N GLN A 31 -8.09 7.56 -11.91
CA GLN A 31 -9.16 8.43 -11.41
C GLN A 31 -10.29 7.63 -10.75
N GLN A 32 -10.70 6.51 -11.35
CA GLN A 32 -11.71 5.62 -10.78
C GLN A 32 -11.22 5.01 -9.46
N TYR A 33 -9.95 4.60 -9.40
CA TYR A 33 -9.31 4.14 -8.18
C TYR A 33 -9.35 5.21 -7.07
N ILE A 34 -8.92 6.44 -7.37
CA ILE A 34 -8.93 7.55 -6.40
C ILE A 34 -10.34 7.80 -5.88
N GLN A 35 -11.33 7.88 -6.77
CA GLN A 35 -12.73 8.10 -6.38
C GLN A 35 -13.24 7.00 -5.46
N ARG A 36 -13.05 5.73 -5.84
CA ARG A 36 -13.50 4.58 -5.05
C ARG A 36 -12.84 4.54 -3.67
N ILE A 37 -11.53 4.79 -3.60
CA ILE A 37 -10.78 4.76 -2.34
C ILE A 37 -11.18 5.94 -1.44
N THR A 38 -11.23 7.16 -1.97
CA THR A 38 -11.58 8.34 -1.18
C THR A 38 -13.05 8.38 -0.76
N ALA A 39 -13.96 7.68 -1.45
CA ALA A 39 -15.36 7.54 -1.04
C ALA A 39 -15.49 6.84 0.32
N HIS A 40 -14.59 5.91 0.67
CA HIS A 40 -14.63 5.21 1.96
C HIS A 40 -14.45 6.12 3.18
N VAL A 41 -13.83 7.29 3.00
CA VAL A 41 -13.53 8.24 4.09
C VAL A 41 -14.45 9.47 4.09
N GLU A 42 -15.47 9.51 3.23
CA GLU A 42 -16.47 10.57 3.26
C GLU A 42 -17.20 10.62 4.61
N GLY A 43 -17.37 11.84 5.15
CA GLY A 43 -17.94 12.07 6.48
C GLY A 43 -17.09 11.55 7.64
N LYS A 44 -15.84 11.15 7.41
CA LYS A 44 -14.91 10.65 8.44
C LYS A 44 -13.71 11.57 8.57
N GLN A 45 -13.07 11.52 9.73
CA GLN A 45 -11.79 12.19 9.99
C GLN A 45 -10.64 11.26 9.59
N PRO A 46 -9.87 11.54 8.52
CA PRO A 46 -8.87 10.61 7.99
C PRO A 46 -7.80 10.19 9.01
N LEU A 47 -7.29 11.14 9.80
CA LEU A 47 -6.32 10.85 10.85
C LEU A 47 -6.89 9.95 11.95
N ALA A 48 -8.15 10.12 12.32
CA ALA A 48 -8.81 9.26 13.30
C ALA A 48 -9.04 7.84 12.76
N VAL A 49 -9.36 7.71 11.47
CA VAL A 49 -9.44 6.41 10.79
C VAL A 49 -8.09 5.71 10.88
N GLN A 50 -7.02 6.37 10.41
CA GLN A 50 -5.68 5.80 10.40
C GLN A 50 -5.17 5.45 11.81
N ALA A 51 -5.44 6.27 12.81
CA ALA A 51 -5.06 6.00 14.20
C ALA A 51 -5.78 4.77 14.79
N ALA A 52 -6.98 4.46 14.32
CA ALA A 52 -7.76 3.34 14.82
C ALA A 52 -7.49 2.01 14.08
N THR A 53 -6.90 2.04 12.88
CA THR A 53 -6.79 0.87 12.01
C THR A 53 -6.00 -0.27 12.64
N ALA A 54 -4.84 0.01 13.25
CA ALA A 54 -4.00 -1.05 13.84
C ALA A 54 -4.77 -1.87 14.89
N LYS A 55 -5.44 -1.18 15.83
CA LYS A 55 -6.27 -1.81 16.87
C LYS A 55 -7.43 -2.63 16.28
N LYS A 56 -8.00 -2.19 15.15
CA LYS A 56 -9.05 -2.94 14.44
C LYS A 56 -8.47 -4.23 13.82
N LEU A 57 -7.32 -4.15 13.15
CA LEU A 57 -6.64 -5.31 12.57
C LEU A 57 -6.31 -6.34 13.65
N GLU A 58 -5.69 -5.90 14.76
CA GLU A 58 -5.38 -6.75 15.91
C GLU A 58 -6.63 -7.48 16.42
N ARG A 59 -7.74 -6.75 16.59
CA ARG A 59 -9.01 -7.33 17.05
C ARG A 59 -9.55 -8.36 16.07
N ILE A 60 -9.53 -8.07 14.77
CA ILE A 60 -10.06 -8.95 13.72
C ILE A 60 -9.30 -10.29 13.70
N ILE A 61 -7.98 -10.27 13.89
CA ILE A 61 -7.17 -11.49 13.82
C ILE A 61 -7.01 -12.21 15.16
N LYS A 62 -7.47 -11.61 16.26
CA LYS A 62 -7.30 -12.16 17.61
C LYS A 62 -7.93 -13.55 17.71
N GLY A 63 -7.14 -14.52 18.19
CA GLY A 63 -7.57 -15.91 18.37
C GLY A 63 -7.72 -16.72 17.08
N LEU A 64 -7.53 -16.14 15.89
CA LEU A 64 -7.60 -16.89 14.64
C LEU A 64 -6.31 -17.69 14.39
N PRO A 65 -6.40 -18.97 14.01
CA PRO A 65 -5.21 -19.75 13.68
C PRO A 65 -4.56 -19.22 12.41
N THR A 66 -3.22 -19.22 12.35
CA THR A 66 -2.45 -18.72 11.21
C THR A 66 -2.83 -19.41 9.89
N ALA A 67 -3.18 -20.70 9.94
CA ALA A 67 -3.67 -21.44 8.77
C ALA A 67 -4.94 -20.81 8.17
N LYS A 68 -5.87 -20.31 9.00
CA LYS A 68 -7.07 -19.60 8.52
C LYS A 68 -6.71 -18.28 7.85
N LEU A 69 -5.76 -17.53 8.42
CA LEU A 69 -5.32 -16.24 7.87
C LEU A 69 -4.58 -16.39 6.54
N ARG A 70 -3.87 -17.51 6.33
CA ARG A 70 -3.15 -17.83 5.09
C ARG A 70 -4.04 -18.40 3.97
N LYS A 71 -5.27 -18.80 4.28
CA LYS A 71 -6.17 -19.36 3.25
C LYS A 71 -6.62 -18.27 2.29
N ARG A 72 -6.22 -18.38 1.02
CA ARG A 72 -6.74 -17.52 -0.05
C ARG A 72 -8.22 -17.85 -0.32
N PRO A 73 -9.09 -16.84 -0.54
CA PRO A 73 -10.50 -17.07 -0.84
C PRO A 73 -10.75 -17.52 -2.29
N ALA A 74 -9.79 -17.27 -3.19
CA ALA A 74 -9.74 -17.72 -4.58
C ALA A 74 -8.27 -17.64 -5.08
N PRO A 75 -7.89 -18.36 -6.15
CA PRO A 75 -6.51 -18.40 -6.63
C PRO A 75 -5.90 -17.00 -6.94
N ASP A 76 -6.72 -16.12 -7.51
CA ASP A 76 -6.38 -14.76 -7.95
C ASP A 76 -6.60 -13.68 -6.88
N LYS A 77 -6.92 -14.07 -5.63
CA LYS A 77 -7.23 -13.16 -4.54
C LYS A 77 -6.27 -13.36 -3.37
N TRP A 78 -5.84 -12.25 -2.77
CA TRP A 78 -5.00 -12.29 -1.59
C TRP A 78 -5.75 -12.89 -0.39
N SER A 79 -5.01 -13.63 0.43
CA SER A 79 -5.40 -14.07 1.76
C SER A 79 -5.37 -12.90 2.75
N VAL A 80 -5.92 -13.11 3.94
CA VAL A 80 -5.82 -12.11 5.02
C VAL A 80 -4.35 -11.86 5.37
N ASN A 81 -3.52 -12.90 5.42
CA ASN A 81 -2.09 -12.78 5.70
C ASN A 81 -1.37 -11.84 4.72
N GLU A 82 -1.65 -12.00 3.44
CA GLU A 82 -1.04 -11.18 2.39
C GLU A 82 -1.53 -9.73 2.44
N ILE A 83 -2.82 -9.49 2.75
CA ILE A 83 -3.36 -8.13 2.96
C ILE A 83 -2.66 -7.45 4.16
N LEU A 84 -2.43 -8.17 5.26
CA LEU A 84 -1.75 -7.60 6.43
C LEU A 84 -0.30 -7.22 6.14
N ALA A 85 0.42 -8.08 5.41
CA ALA A 85 1.79 -7.77 4.95
C ALA A 85 1.81 -6.56 4.01
N HIS A 86 0.86 -6.50 3.07
CA HIS A 86 0.70 -5.38 2.15
C HIS A 86 0.48 -4.05 2.88
N LEU A 87 -0.43 -4.02 3.85
CA LEU A 87 -0.66 -2.84 4.68
C LEU A 87 0.62 -2.41 5.41
N ALA A 88 1.37 -3.36 5.98
CA ALA A 88 2.59 -3.09 6.72
C ALA A 88 3.71 -2.48 5.87
N ASP A 89 3.90 -2.94 4.64
CA ASP A 89 4.92 -2.39 3.73
C ASP A 89 4.45 -1.09 3.05
N THR A 90 3.14 -0.96 2.83
CA THR A 90 2.52 0.29 2.36
C THR A 90 2.85 1.44 3.32
N GLU A 91 2.77 1.23 4.63
CA GLU A 91 3.11 2.27 5.62
C GLU A 91 4.55 2.78 5.51
N ILE A 92 5.49 1.90 5.18
CA ILE A 92 6.90 2.27 4.99
C ILE A 92 7.03 3.20 3.79
N VAL A 93 6.43 2.80 2.66
CA VAL A 93 6.52 3.57 1.41
C VAL A 93 5.79 4.90 1.51
N VAL A 94 4.63 4.95 2.16
CA VAL A 94 3.91 6.20 2.41
C VAL A 94 4.70 7.11 3.34
N GLY A 95 5.26 6.55 4.40
CA GLY A 95 6.12 7.27 5.33
C GLY A 95 7.31 7.91 4.61
N PHE A 96 7.97 7.16 3.72
CA PHE A 96 9.05 7.66 2.87
C PHE A 96 8.58 8.77 1.92
N ARG A 97 7.49 8.55 1.17
CA ARG A 97 6.94 9.53 0.22
C ARG A 97 6.60 10.86 0.89
N MET A 98 5.97 10.83 2.08
CA MET A 98 5.66 12.07 2.82
C MET A 98 6.95 12.82 3.20
N ARG A 99 8.00 12.12 3.63
CA ARG A 99 9.28 12.75 4.00
C ARG A 99 10.00 13.32 2.78
N LEU A 100 9.93 12.63 1.65
CA LEU A 100 10.43 13.14 0.36
C LEU A 100 9.68 14.40 -0.08
N ILE A 101 8.36 14.42 0.02
CA ILE A 101 7.53 15.62 -0.30
C ILE A 101 7.87 16.79 0.61
N LEU A 102 8.12 16.54 1.90
CA LEU A 102 8.48 17.58 2.87
C LEU A 102 9.84 18.21 2.57
N ASP A 103 10.79 17.42 2.09
CA ASP A 103 12.13 17.87 1.69
C ASP A 103 12.11 18.60 0.33
N VAL A 104 11.45 18.00 -0.66
CA VAL A 104 11.36 18.51 -2.03
C VAL A 104 9.90 18.52 -2.49
N PRO A 105 9.15 19.62 -2.25
CA PRO A 105 7.83 19.79 -2.83
C PRO A 105 7.88 19.70 -4.37
N GLY A 106 7.01 18.88 -4.94
CA GLY A 106 7.00 18.54 -6.36
C GLY A 106 7.80 17.29 -6.73
N ALA A 107 8.42 16.60 -5.76
CA ALA A 107 9.22 15.41 -6.03
C ALA A 107 8.45 14.32 -6.81
N PRO A 108 9.11 13.61 -7.74
CA PRO A 108 8.50 12.49 -8.45
C PRO A 108 8.24 11.33 -7.48
N ILE A 109 7.07 10.71 -7.60
CA ILE A 109 6.66 9.55 -6.80
C ILE A 109 6.41 8.37 -7.72
N ALA A 110 7.24 7.35 -7.59
CA ALA A 110 7.08 6.11 -8.35
C ALA A 110 5.85 5.32 -7.87
N ALA A 111 5.05 4.84 -8.82
CA ALA A 111 4.05 3.81 -8.58
C ALA A 111 4.69 2.49 -8.14
N VAL A 112 3.90 1.62 -7.52
CA VAL A 112 4.35 0.33 -7.00
C VAL A 112 3.40 -0.76 -7.49
N ASP A 113 3.98 -1.82 -8.03
CA ASP A 113 3.24 -3.03 -8.39
C ASP A 113 3.03 -3.87 -7.13
N GLN A 114 1.82 -3.77 -6.58
CA GLN A 114 1.45 -4.41 -5.31
C GLN A 114 1.43 -5.93 -5.42
N ASP A 115 1.02 -6.48 -6.58
CA ASP A 115 1.04 -7.93 -6.81
C ASP A 115 2.48 -8.44 -6.93
N SER A 116 3.38 -7.66 -7.53
CA SER A 116 4.79 -7.99 -7.51
C SER A 116 5.36 -7.97 -6.09
N TRP A 117 4.98 -7.02 -5.23
CA TRP A 117 5.41 -6.99 -3.83
C TRP A 117 4.98 -8.23 -3.06
N VAL A 118 3.74 -8.68 -3.25
CA VAL A 118 3.24 -9.92 -2.62
C VAL A 118 4.14 -11.10 -2.96
N ARG A 119 4.53 -11.23 -4.24
CA ARG A 119 5.41 -12.32 -4.72
C ARG A 119 6.83 -12.16 -4.23
N SER A 120 7.45 -11.00 -4.45
CA SER A 120 8.88 -10.77 -4.16
C SER A 120 9.16 -10.64 -2.66
N GLY A 121 8.19 -10.16 -1.88
CA GLY A 121 8.28 -10.07 -0.43
C GLY A 121 7.88 -11.34 0.31
N HIS A 122 7.54 -12.41 -0.41
CA HIS A 122 7.08 -13.70 0.16
C HIS A 122 5.99 -13.53 1.23
N TYR A 123 4.97 -12.74 0.92
CA TYR A 123 3.94 -12.37 1.89
C TYR A 123 3.16 -13.57 2.42
N GLU A 124 3.09 -14.66 1.65
CA GLU A 124 2.49 -15.93 2.09
C GLU A 124 3.21 -16.54 3.30
N LYS A 125 4.51 -16.27 3.45
CA LYS A 125 5.37 -16.81 4.52
C LYS A 125 5.43 -15.92 5.76
N ARG A 126 5.10 -14.62 5.64
CA ARG A 126 5.14 -13.68 6.78
C ARG A 126 4.21 -14.14 7.91
N ASP A 127 4.59 -13.80 9.14
CA ASP A 127 3.72 -13.96 10.30
C ASP A 127 2.70 -12.81 10.31
N PRO A 128 1.39 -13.08 10.24
CA PRO A 128 0.36 -12.05 10.19
C PRO A 128 0.39 -11.12 11.40
N ARG A 129 0.76 -11.61 12.58
CA ARG A 129 0.83 -10.81 13.82
C ARG A 129 2.02 -9.86 13.79
N LYS A 130 3.15 -10.31 13.23
CA LYS A 130 4.32 -9.45 13.03
C LYS A 130 4.06 -8.38 11.97
N SER A 131 3.30 -8.69 10.92
CA SER A 131 2.87 -7.68 9.94
C SER A 131 1.97 -6.61 10.59
N VAL A 132 1.02 -7.01 11.44
CA VAL A 132 0.18 -6.04 12.19
C VAL A 132 1.02 -5.18 13.14
N GLU A 133 1.99 -5.78 13.84
CA GLU A 133 2.88 -5.02 14.72
C GLU A 133 3.76 -4.02 13.94
N GLN A 134 4.33 -4.43 12.80
CA GLN A 134 5.05 -3.51 11.92
C GLN A 134 4.15 -2.36 11.46
N PHE A 135 2.95 -2.68 10.97
CA PHE A 135 1.97 -1.67 10.58
C PHE A 135 1.70 -0.69 11.73
N ARG A 136 1.45 -1.18 12.94
CA ARG A 136 1.19 -0.35 14.13
C ARG A 136 2.34 0.61 14.41
N VAL A 137 3.56 0.10 14.51
CA VAL A 137 4.76 0.90 14.85
C VAL A 137 5.04 1.96 13.78
N VAL A 138 5.00 1.59 12.50
CA VAL A 138 5.25 2.54 11.40
C VAL A 138 4.14 3.57 11.31
N ARG A 139 2.87 3.16 11.48
CA ARG A 139 1.72 4.07 11.52
C ARG A 139 1.83 5.09 12.63
N GLU A 140 2.23 4.68 13.84
CA GLU A 140 2.45 5.60 14.96
C GLU A 140 3.52 6.65 14.64
N ALA A 141 4.64 6.24 14.05
CA ALA A 141 5.69 7.16 13.61
C ALA A 141 5.21 8.12 12.49
N ASN A 142 4.42 7.63 11.54
CA ASN A 142 3.82 8.44 10.47
C ASN A 142 2.82 9.46 11.03
N LEU A 143 1.96 9.05 11.97
CA LEU A 143 1.01 9.95 12.63
C LEU A 143 1.71 10.99 13.51
N ALA A 144 2.81 10.65 14.16
CA ALA A 144 3.62 11.61 14.92
C ALA A 144 4.22 12.69 14.00
N LEU A 145 4.76 12.29 12.84
CA LEU A 145 5.20 13.24 11.82
C LEU A 145 4.06 14.17 11.36
N LEU A 146 2.90 13.60 11.02
CA LEU A 146 1.76 14.39 10.54
C LEU A 146 1.28 15.42 11.58
N LYS A 147 1.32 15.08 12.87
CA LYS A 147 0.98 15.99 13.97
C LYS A 147 1.96 17.16 14.13
N SER A 148 3.22 17.01 13.69
CA SER A 148 4.22 18.08 13.80
C SER A 148 4.23 19.03 12.60
N LEU A 149 3.46 18.75 11.54
CA LEU A 149 3.47 19.57 10.33
C LEU A 149 2.73 20.89 10.52
N THR A 150 3.32 21.95 9.96
CA THR A 150 2.66 23.26 9.82
C THR A 150 1.52 23.19 8.79
N PRO A 151 0.53 24.10 8.84
CA PRO A 151 -0.54 24.16 7.83
C PRO A 151 -0.04 24.32 6.39
N GLN A 152 1.13 24.92 6.18
CA GLN A 152 1.72 25.05 4.83
C GLN A 152 2.33 23.73 4.35
N GLN A 153 2.99 22.98 5.23
CA GLN A 153 3.57 21.67 4.89
C GLN A 153 2.51 20.64 4.48
N TRP A 154 1.32 20.69 5.08
CA TRP A 154 0.18 19.87 4.67
C TRP A 154 -0.19 20.04 3.19
N LYS A 155 0.10 21.21 2.61
CA LYS A 155 -0.15 21.54 1.20
C LYS A 155 1.02 21.19 0.27
N HIS A 156 2.18 20.79 0.80
CA HIS A 156 3.24 20.24 -0.03
C HIS A 156 2.74 19.00 -0.76
N TYR A 157 3.28 18.78 -1.95
CA TYR A 157 2.83 17.73 -2.85
C TYR A 157 3.99 17.00 -3.50
N GLY A 158 3.72 15.81 -4.02
CA GLY A 158 4.58 15.13 -4.98
C GLY A 158 3.81 14.83 -6.26
N MET A 159 4.52 14.37 -7.29
CA MET A 159 3.94 13.99 -8.57
C MET A 159 3.96 12.47 -8.74
N HIS A 160 2.84 11.80 -8.45
CA HIS A 160 2.70 10.36 -8.61
C HIS A 160 2.61 9.97 -10.09
N SER A 161 3.44 9.02 -10.52
CA SER A 161 3.57 8.63 -11.93
C SER A 161 2.26 8.18 -12.58
N GLU A 162 1.32 7.65 -11.79
CA GLU A 162 -0.01 7.21 -12.27
C GLU A 162 -1.17 8.13 -11.84
N ARG A 163 -1.05 8.81 -10.71
CA ARG A 163 -2.17 9.51 -10.05
C ARG A 163 -2.06 11.03 -10.11
N GLY A 164 -0.96 11.53 -10.67
CA GLY A 164 -0.68 12.96 -10.77
C GLY A 164 -0.32 13.57 -9.42
N GLN A 165 -0.71 14.84 -9.23
CA GLN A 165 -0.33 15.61 -8.06
C GLN A 165 -1.02 15.10 -6.79
N GLU A 166 -0.24 14.77 -5.76
CA GLU A 166 -0.75 14.34 -4.45
C GLU A 166 -0.18 15.22 -3.34
N THR A 167 -1.03 16.02 -2.68
CA THR A 167 -0.66 16.74 -1.46
C THR A 167 -0.55 15.79 -0.27
N ILE A 168 0.14 16.19 0.80
CA ILE A 168 0.14 15.41 2.06
C ILE A 168 -1.28 15.21 2.58
N GLU A 169 -2.14 16.24 2.50
CA GLU A 169 -3.58 16.13 2.81
C GLU A 169 -4.27 15.04 1.99
N HIS A 170 -4.03 15.02 0.67
CA HIS A 170 -4.61 14.03 -0.23
C HIS A 170 -4.12 12.62 0.08
N ILE A 171 -2.81 12.45 0.33
CA ILE A 171 -2.20 11.19 0.76
C ILE A 171 -2.89 10.68 2.02
N VAL A 172 -3.05 11.51 3.04
CA VAL A 172 -3.71 11.11 4.29
C VAL A 172 -5.17 10.69 4.06
N ARG A 173 -5.90 11.37 3.17
CA ARG A 173 -7.26 10.96 2.77
C ARG A 173 -7.25 9.61 2.03
N MET A 174 -6.36 9.44 1.07
CA MET A 174 -6.21 8.21 0.28
C MET A 174 -5.91 7.00 1.17
N TYR A 175 -4.93 7.10 2.08
CA TYR A 175 -4.55 5.97 2.92
C TYR A 175 -5.56 5.66 4.03
N ALA A 176 -6.34 6.64 4.49
CA ALA A 176 -7.50 6.37 5.33
C ALA A 176 -8.59 5.58 4.58
N GLY A 177 -8.84 5.91 3.31
CA GLY A 177 -9.75 5.15 2.45
C GLY A 177 -9.23 3.74 2.15
N HIS A 178 -7.92 3.62 1.91
CA HIS A 178 -7.21 2.36 1.65
C HIS A 178 -7.31 1.40 2.84
N ASP A 179 -7.09 1.91 4.06
CA ASP A 179 -7.28 1.17 5.30
C ASP A 179 -8.70 0.60 5.40
N ILE A 180 -9.73 1.42 5.16
CA ILE A 180 -11.12 0.99 5.24
C ILE A 180 -11.43 -0.06 4.18
N ASN A 181 -10.96 0.13 2.94
CA ASN A 181 -11.12 -0.84 1.86
C ASN A 181 -10.55 -2.22 2.25
N HIS A 182 -9.35 -2.26 2.81
CA HIS A 182 -8.72 -3.53 3.21
C HIS A 182 -9.31 -4.12 4.49
N LEU A 183 -9.74 -3.31 5.46
CA LEU A 183 -10.51 -3.80 6.62
C LEU A 183 -11.77 -4.53 6.16
N GLN A 184 -12.56 -3.90 5.27
CA GLN A 184 -13.76 -4.52 4.72
C GLN A 184 -13.44 -5.77 3.89
N GLN A 185 -12.33 -5.78 3.16
CA GLN A 185 -11.88 -6.96 2.41
C GLN A 185 -11.57 -8.13 3.35
N ILE A 186 -10.84 -7.88 4.45
CA ILE A 186 -10.53 -8.89 5.46
C ILE A 186 -11.82 -9.42 6.09
N GLU A 187 -12.73 -8.54 6.49
CA GLU A 187 -14.03 -8.93 7.07
C GLU A 187 -14.85 -9.81 6.12
N ARG A 188 -14.92 -9.47 4.83
CA ARG A 188 -15.58 -10.28 3.80
C ARG A 188 -14.93 -11.66 3.61
N ILE A 189 -13.60 -11.75 3.70
CA ILE A 189 -12.90 -13.03 3.59
C ILE A 189 -13.22 -13.92 4.81
N LEU A 190 -13.24 -13.33 6.01
CA LEU A 190 -13.44 -14.06 7.26
C LEU A 190 -14.90 -14.45 7.53
N SER A 191 -15.87 -13.73 6.95
CA SER A 191 -17.31 -14.00 7.10
C SER A 191 -17.85 -15.08 6.14
N LYS A 192 -17.13 -15.38 5.04
CA LYS A 192 -17.49 -16.48 4.15
C LYS A 192 -17.36 -17.81 4.87
N LYS A 193 -18.46 -18.56 4.98
CA LYS A 193 -18.43 -19.96 5.40
C LYS A 193 -17.57 -20.77 4.41
N PRO A 194 -16.75 -21.72 4.87
CA PRO A 194 -16.05 -22.62 3.95
C PRO A 194 -17.10 -23.33 3.07
N LYS A 195 -16.86 -23.34 1.76
CA LYS A 195 -17.53 -24.29 0.85
C LYS A 195 -17.08 -25.70 1.18
#